data_AF-A0A920JUW9-F1
#
_entry.id   AF-A0A920JUW9-F1
#
_cell.length_a   1.000
_cell.length_b   1.000
_cell.length_c   1.000
_cell.angle_alpha   90.00
_cell.angle_beta   90.00
_cell.angle_gamma   90.00
#
_symmetry.space_group_name_H-M   'P 1'
#
loop_
_entity.id
_entity.type
_entity.pdbx_description
1 polymer ?
#
loop_
_entity_poly.entity_id
_entity_poly.type
_entity_poly.pdbx_seq_one_letter_code
_entity_poly.pdbx_strand_id
1 'polypeptide(L)'
;MLKVNQVFASELKSFDSRLRVFNSCASPMKAVRERYGCPEVDHIVSSLPLAYKKRLLSNFLSSARSNLKEGGRFLQYQYSLANYGDMKPIFSDIKLKFTLRNMPPAFVYDCLK
;
A
#
# COMPACT_ATOMS: atom_id res chain seq x y z
N MET A 1 8.92 -4.38 2.42
CA MET A 1 7.72 -4.38 3.29
C MET A 1 7.93 -3.45 4.46
N LEU A 2 6.99 -2.54 4.74
CA LEU A 2 7.02 -1.64 5.91
C LEU A 2 6.06 -2.18 6.98
N LYS A 3 6.57 -2.48 8.18
CA LYS A 3 5.78 -3.04 9.27
C LYS A 3 6.23 -2.47 10.61
N VAL A 4 5.31 -1.86 11.37
CA VAL A 4 5.61 -1.25 12.68
C VAL A 4 5.85 -2.30 13.77
N ASN A 5 5.19 -3.46 13.71
CA ASN A 5 5.36 -4.53 14.71
C ASN A 5 6.75 -5.20 14.54
N GLN A 6 7.62 -5.08 15.54
CA GLN A 6 8.98 -5.62 15.53
C GLN A 6 9.03 -7.15 15.54
N VAL A 7 8.19 -7.81 16.33
CA VAL A 7 8.13 -9.28 16.41
C VAL A 7 7.79 -9.86 15.04
N PHE A 8 6.73 -9.35 14.42
CA PHE A 8 6.32 -9.78 13.08
C PHE A 8 7.35 -9.43 12.00
N ALA A 9 8.03 -8.29 12.14
CA ALA A 9 9.07 -7.89 11.20
C ALA A 9 10.29 -8.82 11.27
N SER A 10 10.65 -9.31 12.45
CA SER A 10 11.76 -10.24 12.64
C SER A 10 11.45 -11.63 12.07
N GLU A 11 10.24 -12.16 12.29
CA GLU A 11 9.81 -13.45 11.71
C GLU A 11 9.80 -13.44 10.18
N LEU A 12 9.38 -12.31 9.58
CA LEU A 12 9.36 -12.18 8.12
C LEU A 12 10.76 -12.11 7.51
N LYS A 13 11.75 -11.58 8.22
CA LYS A 13 13.14 -11.53 7.70
C LYS A 13 13.74 -12.91 7.50
N SER A 14 13.32 -13.90 8.31
CA SER A 14 13.75 -15.29 8.16
C SER A 14 13.01 -16.06 7.06
N PHE A 15 11.99 -15.48 6.43
CA PHE A 15 11.10 -16.21 5.52
C PHE A 15 11.62 -16.29 4.07
N ASP A 16 12.15 -15.20 3.50
CA ASP A 16 12.64 -15.16 2.11
C ASP A 16 13.79 -14.15 1.97
N SER A 17 14.89 -14.53 1.33
CA SER A 17 16.09 -13.69 1.15
C SER A 17 15.87 -12.47 0.24
N ARG A 18 14.82 -12.50 -0.61
CA ARG A 18 14.39 -11.38 -1.46
C ARG A 18 13.51 -10.40 -0.69
N LEU A 19 12.97 -10.80 0.47
CA LEU A 19 12.08 -9.98 1.29
C LEU A 19 12.88 -9.05 2.19
N ARG A 20 12.86 -7.75 1.86
CA ARG A 20 13.40 -6.70 2.74
C ARG A 20 12.29 -6.14 3.62
N VAL A 21 12.43 -6.33 4.93
CA VAL A 21 11.46 -5.85 5.94
C VAL A 21 12.02 -4.67 6.72
N PHE A 22 11.26 -3.59 6.76
CA PHE A 22 11.58 -2.35 7.44
C PHE A 22 10.64 -2.15 8.62
N ASN A 23 11.21 -1.99 9.81
CA ASN A 23 10.45 -1.57 10.96
C ASN A 23 10.23 -0.05 10.93
N SER A 24 9.27 0.39 10.13
CA SER A 24 8.92 1.80 9.99
C SER A 24 7.45 1.96 9.65
N CYS A 25 6.92 3.15 9.92
CA CYS A 25 5.59 3.54 9.44
C CYS A 25 5.57 3.56 7.90
N ALA A 26 4.39 3.55 7.29
CA ALA A 26 4.28 3.66 5.84
C ALA A 26 4.59 5.07 5.32
N SER A 27 4.69 6.08 6.20
CA SER A 27 4.90 7.48 5.83
C SER A 27 6.22 7.81 5.10
N PRO A 28 7.39 7.24 5.43
CA PRO A 28 8.65 7.56 4.78
C PRO A 28 9.00 6.58 3.63
N MET A 29 8.06 6.34 2.70
CA MET A 29 8.33 5.50 1.51
C MET A 29 9.51 6.03 0.71
N LYS A 30 9.60 7.36 0.55
CA LYS A 30 10.67 8.04 -0.18
C LYS A 30 12.05 7.82 0.44
N ALA A 31 12.16 7.90 1.78
CA ALA A 31 13.45 7.70 2.46
C ALA A 31 13.95 6.25 2.37
N VAL A 32 13.02 5.29 2.49
CA VAL A 32 13.35 3.86 2.27
C VAL A 32 13.82 3.66 0.84
N ARG A 33 13.12 4.25 -0.11
CA ARG A 33 13.42 4.14 -1.53
C ARG A 33 14.81 4.70 -1.89
N GLU A 34 15.14 5.91 -1.44
CA GLU A 34 16.44 6.56 -1.63
C GLU A 34 17.57 5.74 -1.03
N ARG A 35 17.38 5.19 0.18
CA ARG A 35 18.36 4.34 0.86
C ARG A 35 18.74 3.08 0.08
N TYR A 36 17.87 2.60 -0.81
CA TYR A 36 18.10 1.40 -1.61
C TYR A 36 18.31 1.66 -3.11
N GLY A 37 18.44 2.93 -3.51
CA GLY A 37 18.73 3.29 -4.90
C GLY A 37 17.64 2.90 -5.90
N CYS A 38 16.38 2.81 -5.46
CA CYS A 38 15.27 2.38 -6.32
C CYS A 38 14.44 3.61 -6.72
N PRO A 39 14.63 4.28 -7.87
CA PRO A 39 14.01 5.59 -8.12
C PRO A 39 12.47 5.59 -8.09
N GLU A 40 11.83 4.52 -8.55
CA GLU A 40 10.37 4.34 -8.57
C GLU A 40 10.00 2.88 -8.33
N VAL A 41 8.76 2.61 -7.93
CA VAL A 41 8.25 1.24 -7.74
C VAL A 41 7.20 0.89 -8.77
N ASP A 42 7.20 -0.37 -9.24
CA ASP A 42 6.20 -0.88 -10.17
C ASP A 42 4.85 -1.08 -9.50
N HIS A 43 4.87 -1.60 -8.27
CA HIS A 43 3.68 -2.00 -7.54
C HIS A 43 3.81 -1.63 -6.07
N ILE A 44 2.74 -1.08 -5.49
CA ILE A 44 2.59 -0.89 -4.05
C ILE A 44 1.40 -1.73 -3.62
N VAL A 45 1.58 -2.58 -2.60
CA VAL A 45 0.50 -3.35 -1.98
C VAL A 45 0.33 -2.88 -0.55
N SER A 46 -0.87 -2.45 -0.19
CA SER A 46 -1.23 -1.96 1.14
C SER A 46 -2.40 -2.75 1.71
N SER A 47 -2.24 -3.20 2.94
CA SER A 47 -3.29 -3.80 3.76
C SER A 47 -3.61 -2.94 4.99
N LEU A 48 -3.21 -1.67 4.97
CA LEU A 48 -3.46 -0.76 6.08
C LEU A 48 -4.96 -0.54 6.22
N PRO A 49 -5.53 -0.67 7.44
CA PRO A 49 -6.91 -0.29 7.65
C PRO A 49 -7.03 1.22 7.42
N LEU A 50 -7.71 1.64 6.34
CA LEU A 50 -7.84 3.05 5.99
C LEU A 50 -8.87 3.81 6.84
N ALA A 51 -9.23 3.28 8.01
CA ALA A 51 -10.09 3.93 9.01
C ALA A 51 -9.42 5.12 9.73
N TYR A 52 -8.40 5.73 9.11
CA TYR A 52 -7.72 6.91 9.62
C TYR A 52 -8.44 8.19 9.19
N LYS A 53 -8.17 9.31 9.89
CA LYS A 53 -8.70 10.64 9.52
C LYS A 53 -8.43 10.91 8.03
N LYS A 54 -9.44 11.36 7.27
CA LYS A 54 -9.37 11.58 5.82
C LYS A 54 -8.10 12.28 5.32
N ARG A 55 -7.62 13.29 6.06
CA ARG A 55 -6.40 14.04 5.74
C ARG A 55 -5.11 13.21 5.79
N LEU A 56 -5.01 12.27 6.73
CA LEU A 56 -3.87 11.35 6.80
C LEU A 56 -3.91 10.37 5.63
N LEU A 57 -5.12 9.90 5.29
CA LEU A 57 -5.32 8.99 4.17
C LEU A 57 -4.97 9.64 2.83
N SER A 58 -5.44 10.87 2.57
CA SER A 58 -5.13 11.59 1.33
C SER A 58 -3.62 11.82 1.18
N ASN A 59 -2.94 12.20 2.27
CA ASN A 59 -1.49 12.39 2.27
C ASN A 59 -0.75 11.07 2.00
N PHE A 60 -1.21 9.97 2.59
CA PHE A 60 -0.63 8.65 2.35
C PHE A 60 -0.81 8.21 0.90
N LEU A 61 -2.02 8.32 0.35
CA LEU A 61 -2.31 7.94 -1.03
C LEU A 61 -1.57 8.80 -2.06
N SER A 62 -1.46 10.11 -1.81
CA SER A 62 -0.65 11.02 -2.64
C SER A 62 0.84 10.65 -2.58
N SER A 63 1.37 10.37 -1.38
CA SER A 63 2.73 9.84 -1.23
C SER A 63 2.91 8.53 -2.01
N ALA A 64 2.00 7.57 -1.87
CA ALA A 64 2.06 6.30 -2.61
C ALA A 64 2.07 6.52 -4.14
N ARG A 65 1.17 7.37 -4.67
CA ARG A 65 1.14 7.72 -6.10
C ARG A 65 2.45 8.38 -6.54
N SER A 66 2.99 9.33 -5.79
CA SER A 66 4.27 9.97 -6.13
C SER A 66 5.46 9.01 -6.15
N ASN A 67 5.37 7.86 -5.45
CA ASN A 67 6.43 6.87 -5.42
C ASN A 67 6.32 5.80 -6.52
N LEU A 68 5.14 5.62 -7.10
CA LEU A 68 4.93 4.73 -8.25
C LEU A 68 5.52 5.31 -9.52
N LYS A 69 6.02 4.47 -10.41
CA LYS A 69 6.32 4.87 -11.79
C LYS A 69 5.06 5.08 -12.62
N GLU A 70 5.18 5.74 -13.77
CA GLU A 70 4.06 5.84 -14.72
C GLU A 70 3.61 4.44 -15.18
N GLY A 71 2.30 4.17 -15.14
CA GLY A 71 1.73 2.84 -15.39
C GLY A 71 1.94 1.83 -14.25
N GLY A 72 2.51 2.25 -13.12
CA GLY A 72 2.59 1.46 -11.89
C GLY A 72 1.23 1.31 -11.21
N ARG A 73 1.08 0.28 -10.36
CA ARG A 73 -0.20 -0.04 -9.71
C ARG A 73 -0.14 0.04 -8.19
N PHE A 74 -1.16 0.64 -7.61
CA PHE A 74 -1.44 0.63 -6.18
C PHE A 74 -2.57 -0.34 -5.88
N LEU A 75 -2.27 -1.41 -5.16
CA LEU A 75 -3.22 -2.42 -4.71
C LEU A 75 -3.53 -2.20 -3.24
N GLN A 76 -4.80 -1.99 -2.92
CA GLN A 76 -5.24 -1.83 -1.54
C GLN A 76 -6.30 -2.88 -1.19
N TYR A 77 -5.99 -3.69 -0.19
CA TYR A 77 -6.89 -4.69 0.37
C TYR A 77 -7.67 -4.11 1.55
N GLN A 78 -9.00 -4.19 1.53
CA GLN A 78 -9.88 -3.69 2.59
C GLN A 78 -11.15 -4.54 2.71
N TYR A 79 -11.74 -4.55 3.91
CA TYR A 79 -13.03 -5.21 4.15
C TYR A 79 -14.22 -4.26 4.05
N SER A 80 -14.00 -2.95 3.88
CA SER A 80 -15.04 -1.93 3.77
C SER A 80 -14.92 -1.11 2.49
N LEU A 81 -16.07 -0.74 1.92
CA LEU A 81 -16.19 0.13 0.75
C LEU A 81 -16.16 1.62 1.07
N ALA A 82 -16.12 2.00 2.36
CA ALA A 82 -16.30 3.38 2.81
C ALA A 82 -15.29 4.39 2.22
N ASN A 83 -14.10 3.93 1.82
CA ASN A 83 -13.00 4.78 1.37
C ASN A 83 -12.91 4.95 -0.16
N TYR A 84 -13.83 4.39 -0.95
CA TYR A 84 -13.79 4.50 -2.42
C TYR A 84 -13.80 5.96 -2.90
N GLY A 85 -14.61 6.81 -2.25
CA GLY A 85 -14.70 8.24 -2.57
C GLY A 85 -13.41 9.03 -2.30
N ASP A 86 -12.60 8.60 -1.33
CA ASP A 86 -11.34 9.26 -0.98
C ASP A 86 -10.19 8.84 -1.92
N MET A 87 -10.32 7.72 -2.64
CA MET A 87 -9.33 7.25 -3.62
C MET A 87 -9.47 7.89 -5.00
N LYS A 88 -10.72 8.10 -5.44
CA LYS A 88 -11.07 8.67 -6.75
C LYS A 88 -10.38 9.99 -7.12
N PRO A 89 -10.18 10.96 -6.20
CA PRO A 89 -9.47 12.20 -6.53
C PRO A 89 -7.96 12.02 -6.70
N ILE A 90 -7.39 10.87 -6.26
CA ILE A 90 -5.95 10.62 -6.28
C ILE A 90 -5.58 9.67 -7.41
N PHE A 91 -6.42 8.68 -7.72
CA PHE A 91 -6.23 7.73 -8.81
C PHE A 91 -7.35 7.84 -9.83
N SER A 92 -6.99 8.02 -11.10
CA SER A 92 -7.92 8.23 -12.22
C SER A 92 -8.57 6.93 -12.71
N ASP A 93 -7.83 5.81 -12.67
CA ASP A 93 -8.35 4.47 -12.99
C ASP A 93 -8.30 3.59 -11.73
N ILE A 94 -9.48 3.29 -11.18
CA ILE A 94 -9.67 2.44 -10.00
C ILE A 94 -10.59 1.29 -10.38
N LYS A 95 -10.07 0.07 -10.31
CA LYS A 95 -10.84 -1.16 -10.53
C LYS A 95 -11.09 -1.84 -9.19
N LEU A 96 -12.36 -2.00 -8.86
CA LEU A 96 -12.77 -2.78 -7.69
C LEU A 96 -12.81 -4.26 -8.06
N LYS A 97 -11.96 -5.05 -7.41
CA LYS A 97 -11.93 -6.51 -7.54
C LYS A 97 -12.44 -7.16 -6.26
N PHE A 98 -13.24 -8.20 -6.44
CA PHE A 98 -13.78 -8.99 -5.34
C PHE A 98 -13.03 -10.31 -5.27
N THR A 99 -12.48 -10.63 -4.11
CA THR A 99 -11.86 -11.94 -3.87
C THR A 99 -12.80 -12.78 -3.02
N LEU A 100 -13.66 -13.58 -3.67
CA LEU A 100 -14.60 -14.51 -3.02
C LEU A 100 -13.92 -15.67 -2.28
N ARG A 101 -12.63 -15.91 -2.57
CA ARG A 101 -11.85 -17.01 -1.98
C ARG A 101 -11.35 -16.71 -0.56
N ASN A 102 -11.66 -15.54 -0.03
CA ASN A 102 -11.36 -15.14 1.34
C ASN A 102 -12.70 -15.04 2.06
N MET A 103 -12.93 -15.83 3.11
CA MET A 103 -14.10 -15.63 3.98
C MET A 103 -13.65 -14.72 5.14
N PRO A 104 -14.22 -13.52 5.33
CA PRO A 104 -15.24 -12.82 4.54
C PRO A 104 -14.70 -12.14 3.27
N PRO A 105 -15.56 -11.87 2.25
CA PRO A 105 -15.15 -11.32 0.97
C PRO A 105 -14.41 -10.00 1.16
N ALA A 106 -13.19 -9.94 0.66
CA ALA A 106 -12.40 -8.74 0.72
C ALA A 106 -12.45 -7.98 -0.61
N PHE A 107 -12.41 -6.66 -0.47
CA PHE A 107 -12.36 -5.73 -1.58
C PHE A 107 -10.90 -5.38 -1.86
N VAL A 108 -10.51 -5.52 -3.11
CA VAL A 108 -9.20 -5.09 -3.60
C VAL A 108 -9.42 -3.93 -4.55
N TYR A 109 -8.92 -2.76 -4.17
CA TYR A 109 -8.81 -1.62 -5.08
C TYR A 109 -7.52 -1.78 -5.87
N ASP A 110 -7.64 -1.85 -7.19
CA ASP A 110 -6.53 -1.86 -8.14
C ASP A 110 -6.50 -0.50 -8.83
N CYS A 111 -5.59 0.35 -8.39
CA CYS A 111 -5.48 1.72 -8.84
C CYS A 111 -4.26 1.86 -9.76
N LEU A 112 -4.47 2.36 -10.98
CA LEU A 112 -3.39 2.68 -11.91
C LEU A 112 -2.94 4.14 -11.68
N LYS A 113 -1.62 4.36 -11.69
CA LYS A 113 -1.06 5.71 -11.72
C LYS A 113 -1.19 6.31 -13.11
#